data_AF-A0A2E7D3A9-F1
#
_entry.id   AF-A0A2E7D3A9-F1
#
_cell.length_a   1.000
_cell.length_b   1.000
_cell.length_c   1.000
_cell.angle_alpha   90.00
_cell.angle_beta   90.00
_cell.angle_gamma   90.00
#
_symmetry.space_group_name_H-M   'P 1'
#
loop_
_entity.id
_entity.type
_entity.pdbx_description
1 polymer ?
#
loop_
_entity_poly.entity_id
_entity_poly.type
_entity_poly.pdbx_seq_one_letter_code
_entity_poly.pdbx_strand_id
1 'polypeptide(L)'
;MGKVPQNFENVMAADPKSVDVIKDFHIALEFLGILVWKRQHLSESLRWLWHYVVGRNVLEPFGLYQYRFSIFGENVPWRYEGSKSFSLSSECAKHNIFNKPNHPPEDSFTFSRTAGKGRPFLIVHTNIAPSTDTEHDYIGAIQIPVQSTAVSTGSLGEHPVNPDDVIGGGSAKSFAYTSLLKSPTGNTEATVGCDRRYSLTDIAACSSAFYAEALLKTLATMVEDMGKGHFRTGVSKMSKHAGFLTGWIPGHRAHMEKLKSDVGGLGLTDLVPQYNYWPVGLARDGASGNRDVYFTDGGDLENTGVLGMLAQTQVDSVIAFVNTLVALEKKDHTIIAVAQASPLYGIAFDEKTSQFKPYEPNGVNPFTGEIDPSGFLQVFDNSNDEFQSLREGLYKANGEGQSTGPAFFKQSLTVIDNKLAGVTARPGPVTVLWVQNARVNDWQNQITDTKLCEAIEEGQKQSGKSFAPFANFPYYNTMSKIHQTEAETNTLAQLWTWCVADGESPLSAEIKALF
;
A
#
# COMPACT_ATOMS: atom_id res chain seq x y z
N MET A 1 -9.61 -13.70 3.30
CA MET A 1 -8.44 -12.90 3.71
C MET A 1 -7.99 -13.23 5.12
N GLY A 2 -6.67 -13.26 5.33
CA GLY A 2 -6.06 -13.75 6.56
C GLY A 2 -6.47 -12.92 7.78
N LYS A 3 -6.89 -13.60 8.86
CA LYS A 3 -6.77 -13.04 10.21
C LYS A 3 -5.39 -12.36 10.31
N VAL A 4 -5.32 -11.16 10.90
CA VAL A 4 -4.04 -10.62 11.38
C VAL A 4 -3.24 -11.79 11.94
N PRO A 5 -2.06 -12.10 11.41
CA PRO A 5 -1.35 -13.29 11.81
C PRO A 5 -1.31 -13.31 13.34
N GLN A 6 -1.67 -14.42 13.99
CA GLN A 6 -1.48 -14.58 15.44
C GLN A 6 -0.04 -14.27 15.88
N ASN A 7 0.89 -14.20 14.91
CA ASN A 7 2.25 -13.72 15.09
C ASN A 7 2.38 -12.22 15.37
N PHE A 8 1.44 -11.33 15.04
CA PHE A 8 1.60 -9.89 15.25
C PHE A 8 1.67 -9.51 16.74
N GLU A 9 0.83 -10.14 17.57
CA GLU A 9 0.88 -10.01 19.03
C GLU A 9 2.19 -10.59 19.61
N ASN A 10 2.66 -11.72 19.07
CA ASN A 10 3.93 -12.35 19.47
C ASN A 10 5.18 -11.57 18.99
N VAL A 11 5.07 -10.86 17.86
CA VAL A 11 6.11 -10.04 17.22
C VAL A 11 6.36 -8.76 18.03
N MET A 12 5.31 -8.14 18.58
CA MET A 12 5.44 -6.98 19.47
C MET A 12 5.99 -7.34 20.87
N ALA A 13 5.78 -8.57 21.32
CA ALA A 13 6.29 -9.05 22.61
C ALA A 13 7.79 -9.44 22.58
N ALA A 14 8.37 -9.71 21.39
CA ALA A 14 9.66 -10.39 21.27
C ALA A 14 10.91 -9.47 21.22
N ASP A 15 10.81 -8.19 20.84
CA ASP A 15 11.99 -7.31 20.84
C ASP A 15 11.66 -5.81 21.07
N PRO A 16 11.97 -5.26 22.27
CA PRO A 16 11.82 -3.84 22.59
C PRO A 16 12.80 -2.89 21.87
N LYS A 17 13.68 -3.40 20.99
CA LYS A 17 14.70 -2.62 20.27
C LYS A 17 14.36 -2.36 18.80
N SER A 18 13.12 -2.57 18.36
CA SER A 18 12.64 -2.10 17.05
C SER A 18 12.57 -0.56 17.03
N VAL A 19 13.73 0.07 16.85
CA VAL A 19 13.97 1.52 17.01
C VAL A 19 13.02 2.39 16.17
N ASP A 20 12.47 1.87 15.06
CA ASP A 20 11.69 2.68 14.13
C ASP A 20 10.16 2.63 14.36
N VAL A 21 9.59 1.48 14.71
CA VAL A 21 8.18 1.41 15.20
C VAL A 21 8.03 2.26 16.45
N ILE A 22 9.06 2.29 17.28
CA ILE A 22 9.12 3.14 18.47
C ILE A 22 9.13 4.63 18.09
N LYS A 23 9.83 5.08 17.03
CA LYS A 23 9.81 6.50 16.60
C LYS A 23 8.43 6.93 16.10
N ASP A 24 7.79 6.11 15.26
CA ASP A 24 6.43 6.38 14.77
C ASP A 24 5.41 6.44 15.92
N PHE A 25 5.63 5.60 16.93
CA PHE A 25 4.84 5.56 18.14
C PHE A 25 5.00 6.84 19.01
N HIS A 26 6.21 7.39 19.11
CA HIS A 26 6.42 8.67 19.82
C HIS A 26 5.62 9.81 19.16
N ILE A 27 5.63 9.86 17.83
CA ILE A 27 4.91 10.86 17.04
C ILE A 27 3.39 10.72 17.22
N ALA A 28 2.88 9.48 17.24
CA ALA A 28 1.46 9.20 17.51
C ALA A 28 1.04 9.62 18.93
N LEU A 29 1.90 9.40 19.94
CA LEU A 29 1.64 9.83 21.31
C LEU A 29 1.72 11.34 21.49
N GLU A 30 2.69 12.01 20.85
CA GLU A 30 2.73 13.48 20.82
C GLU A 30 1.43 14.03 20.23
N PHE A 31 0.97 13.47 19.12
CA PHE A 31 -0.28 13.85 18.48
C PHE A 31 -1.49 13.69 19.41
N LEU A 32 -1.65 12.52 20.02
CA LEU A 32 -2.71 12.23 20.99
C LEU A 32 -2.67 13.17 22.19
N GLY A 33 -1.47 13.46 22.71
CA GLY A 33 -1.27 14.39 23.82
C GLY A 33 -1.75 15.80 23.50
N ILE A 34 -1.48 16.31 22.29
CA ILE A 34 -1.93 17.66 21.90
C ILE A 34 -3.45 17.68 21.66
N LEU A 35 -4.04 16.61 21.09
CA LEU A 35 -5.49 16.52 20.90
C LEU A 35 -6.26 16.58 22.22
N VAL A 36 -5.83 15.80 23.22
CA VAL A 36 -6.44 15.79 24.55
C VAL A 36 -6.30 17.15 25.23
N TRP A 37 -5.13 17.78 25.10
CA TRP A 37 -4.89 19.12 25.67
C TRP A 37 -5.82 20.17 25.06
N LYS A 38 -6.01 20.17 23.73
CA LYS A 38 -6.89 21.13 23.03
C LYS A 38 -8.38 20.82 23.12
N ARG A 39 -8.79 19.72 23.78
CA ARG A 39 -10.18 19.24 23.85
C ARG A 39 -10.85 19.13 22.47
N GLN A 40 -10.07 18.79 21.44
CA GLN A 40 -10.60 18.58 20.09
C GLN A 40 -11.39 17.27 20.05
N HIS A 41 -12.34 17.18 19.13
CA HIS A 41 -12.99 15.90 18.83
C HIS A 41 -11.94 14.93 18.28
N LEU A 42 -11.64 13.88 19.07
CA LEU A 42 -10.53 12.97 18.80
C LEU A 42 -10.73 12.26 17.44
N SER A 43 -11.93 11.74 17.19
CA SER A 43 -12.28 11.02 15.96
C SER A 43 -12.04 11.83 14.68
N GLU A 44 -12.44 13.10 14.64
CA GLU A 44 -12.25 13.94 13.44
C GLU A 44 -10.79 14.22 13.11
N SER A 45 -9.93 14.24 14.13
CA SER A 45 -8.50 14.53 13.99
C SER A 45 -7.68 13.27 13.75
N LEU A 46 -8.13 12.12 14.27
CA LEU A 46 -7.40 10.85 14.18
C LEU A 46 -7.32 10.30 12.76
N ARG A 47 -8.33 10.54 11.91
CA ARG A 47 -8.25 10.20 10.47
C ARG A 47 -7.06 10.88 9.75
N TRP A 48 -6.51 11.93 10.34
CA TRP A 48 -5.31 12.62 9.83
C TRP A 48 -4.01 12.17 10.49
N LEU A 49 -4.06 11.41 11.60
CA LEU A 49 -2.86 10.95 12.29
C LEU A 49 -1.97 10.13 11.35
N TRP A 50 -2.58 9.20 10.60
CA TRP A 50 -1.82 8.37 9.68
C TRP A 50 -1.11 9.18 8.58
N HIS A 51 -1.78 10.18 8.02
CA HIS A 51 -1.19 11.12 7.07
C HIS A 51 0.01 11.86 7.65
N TYR A 52 -0.10 12.29 8.91
CA TYR A 52 0.98 12.95 9.61
C TYR A 52 2.18 12.02 9.82
N VAL A 53 1.96 10.77 10.25
CA VAL A 53 3.00 9.76 10.44
C VAL A 53 3.74 9.47 9.13
N VAL A 54 2.99 9.19 8.05
CA VAL A 54 3.57 8.95 6.71
C VAL A 54 4.33 10.17 6.22
N GLY A 55 3.72 11.34 6.32
CA GLY A 55 4.32 12.58 5.90
C GLY A 55 5.66 12.88 6.60
N ARG A 56 5.67 12.76 7.93
CA ARG A 56 6.83 13.04 8.77
C ARG A 56 7.97 12.04 8.56
N ASN A 57 7.67 10.75 8.50
CA ASN A 57 8.71 9.72 8.53
C ASN A 57 9.13 9.24 7.13
N VAL A 58 8.21 9.25 6.16
CA VAL A 58 8.48 8.74 4.82
C VAL A 58 8.82 9.87 3.87
N LEU A 59 8.07 10.97 3.88
CA LEU A 59 8.17 12.00 2.83
C LEU A 59 9.09 13.16 3.20
N GLU A 60 9.12 13.57 4.47
CA GLU A 60 9.94 14.71 4.94
C GLU A 60 11.45 14.53 4.72
N PRO A 61 12.06 13.34 4.97
CA PRO A 61 13.50 13.15 4.74
C PRO A 61 13.94 13.42 3.30
N PHE A 62 13.02 13.35 2.34
CA PHE A 62 13.26 13.63 0.92
C PHE A 62 12.80 15.04 0.48
N GLY A 63 12.38 15.90 1.42
CA GLY A 63 11.85 17.22 1.11
C GLY A 63 10.50 17.21 0.38
N LEU A 64 9.78 16.07 0.43
CA LEU A 64 8.49 15.86 -0.24
C LEU A 64 7.29 16.18 0.67
N TYR A 65 7.57 16.64 1.88
CA TYR A 65 6.57 16.99 2.89
C TYR A 65 6.99 18.24 3.63
N GLN A 66 6.05 19.17 3.82
CA GLN A 66 6.21 20.25 4.77
C GLN A 66 4.95 20.28 5.64
N TYR A 67 5.15 20.19 6.94
CA TYR A 67 4.06 20.35 7.89
C TYR A 67 3.87 21.83 8.20
N ARG A 68 2.69 22.38 7.93
CA ARG A 68 2.30 23.70 8.42
C ARG A 68 1.45 23.52 9.68
N PHE A 69 2.10 23.70 10.83
CA PHE A 69 1.43 23.71 12.11
C PHE A 69 0.76 25.08 12.33
N SER A 70 -0.55 25.10 12.55
CA SER A 70 -1.20 26.26 13.16
C SER A 70 -1.63 25.91 14.57
N ILE A 71 -0.70 26.11 15.53
CA ILE A 71 -1.01 25.97 16.97
C ILE A 71 -2.08 26.97 17.40
N PHE A 72 -2.19 28.07 16.67
CA PHE A 72 -2.91 29.28 17.07
C PHE A 72 -4.09 29.62 16.14
N GLY A 73 -4.44 28.74 15.22
CA GLY A 73 -5.65 28.89 14.40
C GLY A 73 -6.88 28.45 15.18
N GLU A 74 -7.70 29.41 15.58
CA GLU A 74 -8.99 29.15 16.19
C GLU A 74 -9.92 28.53 15.13
N ASN A 75 -10.47 27.35 15.42
CA ASN A 75 -11.59 26.70 14.70
C ASN A 75 -11.31 25.81 13.48
N VAL A 76 -10.07 25.40 13.19
CA VAL A 76 -9.86 24.36 12.16
C VAL A 76 -9.36 23.08 12.84
N PRO A 77 -10.12 21.95 12.77
CA PRO A 77 -9.58 20.65 13.19
C PRO A 77 -8.29 20.40 12.38
N TRP A 78 -7.36 19.67 12.97
CA TRP A 78 -6.02 19.38 12.44
C TRP A 78 -6.04 19.05 10.95
N ARG A 79 -5.90 20.07 10.11
CA ARG A 79 -5.84 19.92 8.66
C ARG A 79 -4.39 19.93 8.27
N TYR A 80 -3.91 18.77 7.85
CA TYR A 80 -2.67 18.68 7.13
C TYR A 80 -2.82 19.43 5.79
N GLU A 81 -2.00 20.46 5.58
CA GLU A 81 -1.87 21.10 4.27
C GLU A 81 -0.61 20.57 3.58
N GLY A 82 -0.81 19.65 2.63
CA GLY A 82 0.28 19.21 1.77
C GLY A 82 0.87 20.35 0.97
N SER A 83 2.12 20.70 1.25
CA SER A 83 2.84 21.76 0.53
C SER A 83 3.35 21.33 -0.84
N LYS A 84 3.42 20.02 -1.09
CA LYS A 84 3.93 19.44 -2.33
C LYS A 84 2.83 18.74 -3.12
N SER A 85 2.68 19.15 -4.37
CA SER A 85 1.82 18.56 -5.39
C SER A 85 2.65 17.78 -6.39
N PHE A 86 2.04 16.80 -7.06
CA PHE A 86 2.71 16.02 -8.10
C PHE A 86 2.17 16.42 -9.47
N SER A 87 3.06 16.58 -10.46
CA SER A 87 2.66 16.80 -11.86
C SER A 87 3.56 15.98 -12.78
N LEU A 88 3.04 15.66 -13.96
CA LEU A 88 3.76 14.84 -14.95
C LEU A 88 5.08 15.50 -15.37
N SER A 89 5.05 16.80 -15.64
CA SER A 89 6.24 17.58 -16.01
C SER A 89 6.01 19.07 -15.74
N SER A 90 7.08 19.87 -15.78
CA SER A 90 6.97 21.33 -15.68
C SER A 90 6.13 21.87 -16.85
N GLU A 91 6.25 21.31 -18.06
CA GLU A 91 5.45 21.70 -19.23
C GLU A 91 3.96 21.38 -19.02
N CYS A 92 3.65 20.18 -18.50
CA CYS A 92 2.27 19.80 -18.17
C CYS A 92 1.67 20.74 -17.13
N ALA A 93 2.42 21.08 -16.07
CA ALA A 93 1.97 22.03 -15.04
C ALA A 93 1.82 23.44 -15.60
N LYS A 94 2.75 23.93 -16.43
CA LYS A 94 2.65 25.23 -17.10
C LYS A 94 1.37 25.33 -17.92
N HIS A 95 1.10 24.32 -18.74
CA HIS A 95 -0.07 24.31 -19.61
C HIS A 95 -1.39 24.23 -18.83
N ASN A 96 -1.46 23.37 -17.82
CA ASN A 96 -2.73 23.02 -17.16
C ASN A 96 -3.00 23.80 -15.86
N ILE A 97 -1.96 24.28 -15.18
CA ILE A 97 -2.03 24.79 -13.81
C ILE A 97 -1.52 26.24 -13.74
N PHE A 98 -0.27 26.51 -14.13
CA PHE A 98 0.36 27.82 -13.88
C PHE A 98 -0.21 28.96 -14.73
N ASN A 99 -0.92 28.65 -15.81
CA ASN A 99 -1.65 29.64 -16.59
C ASN A 99 -3.01 30.02 -15.97
N LYS A 100 -3.38 29.47 -14.80
CA LYS A 100 -4.66 29.73 -14.13
C LYS A 100 -4.51 30.75 -12.98
N PRO A 101 -5.50 31.61 -12.72
CA PRO A 101 -5.48 32.50 -11.56
C PRO A 101 -5.33 31.72 -10.25
N ASN A 102 -4.59 32.29 -9.29
CA ASN A 102 -4.36 31.71 -7.96
C ASN A 102 -3.72 30.31 -7.97
N HIS A 103 -2.91 30.00 -9.00
CA HIS A 103 -2.18 28.75 -9.04
C HIS A 103 -1.13 28.69 -7.90
N PRO A 104 -0.82 27.50 -7.38
CA PRO A 104 0.28 27.33 -6.41
C PRO A 104 1.65 27.63 -7.08
N PRO A 105 2.66 28.08 -6.32
CA PRO A 105 3.97 28.41 -6.88
C PRO A 105 4.67 27.16 -7.46
N GLU A 106 5.54 27.32 -8.46
CA GLU A 106 6.17 26.18 -9.16
C GLU A 106 7.00 25.30 -8.21
N ASP A 107 7.63 25.88 -7.19
CA ASP A 107 8.38 25.17 -6.15
C ASP A 107 7.52 24.29 -5.24
N SER A 108 6.19 24.43 -5.28
CA SER A 108 5.24 23.53 -4.63
C SER A 108 4.98 22.25 -5.43
N PHE A 109 5.59 22.08 -6.61
CA PHE A 109 5.42 20.88 -7.44
C PHE A 109 6.67 20.02 -7.49
N THR A 110 6.46 18.71 -7.40
CA THR A 110 7.43 17.69 -7.79
C THR A 110 7.03 17.15 -9.16
N PHE A 111 7.98 17.15 -10.10
CA PHE A 111 7.75 16.69 -11.46
C PHE A 111 8.27 15.26 -11.64
N SER A 112 7.39 14.36 -12.09
CA SER A 112 7.77 12.96 -12.33
C SER A 112 8.75 12.82 -13.49
N ARG A 113 8.57 13.63 -14.54
CA ARG A 113 9.45 13.71 -15.70
C ARG A 113 10.23 15.02 -15.71
N THR A 114 11.53 14.91 -15.87
CA THR A 114 12.39 16.03 -16.26
C THR A 114 12.47 16.07 -17.79
N ALA A 115 12.51 17.27 -18.37
CA ALA A 115 12.64 17.46 -19.80
C ALA A 115 13.84 16.65 -20.36
N GLY A 116 13.59 15.87 -21.42
CA GLY A 116 14.63 15.09 -22.12
C GLY A 116 15.02 13.75 -21.49
N LYS A 117 14.44 13.34 -20.36
CA LYS A 117 14.65 12.00 -19.78
C LYS A 117 13.29 11.31 -19.61
N GLY A 118 13.05 10.28 -20.42
CA GLY A 118 11.81 9.49 -20.42
C GLY A 118 11.61 8.69 -19.14
N ARG A 119 11.33 9.37 -18.01
CA ARG A 119 11.00 8.72 -16.75
C ARG A 119 9.64 8.02 -16.84
N PRO A 120 9.48 6.86 -16.18
CA PRO A 120 8.22 6.13 -16.13
C PRO A 120 7.07 6.99 -15.62
N PHE A 121 5.87 6.73 -16.16
CA PHE A 121 4.64 7.31 -15.63
C PHE A 121 4.29 6.56 -14.33
N LEU A 122 4.17 7.28 -13.21
CA LEU A 122 3.84 6.67 -11.93
C LEU A 122 2.34 6.46 -11.81
N ILE A 123 1.95 5.23 -11.46
CA ILE A 123 0.59 4.85 -11.07
C ILE A 123 0.68 4.30 -9.64
N VAL A 124 -0.11 4.85 -8.72
CA VAL A 124 -0.18 4.41 -7.33
C VAL A 124 -1.58 3.89 -7.05
N HIS A 125 -1.68 2.74 -6.41
CA HIS A 125 -2.94 2.09 -6.09
C HIS A 125 -3.34 2.32 -4.63
N THR A 126 -4.62 2.51 -4.42
CA THR A 126 -5.34 2.47 -3.15
C THR A 126 -6.72 1.91 -3.46
N ASN A 127 -7.53 1.56 -2.47
CA ASN A 127 -8.90 1.13 -2.74
C ASN A 127 -9.90 1.98 -1.96
N ILE A 128 -11.10 2.10 -2.50
CA ILE A 128 -12.26 2.60 -1.76
C ILE A 128 -12.93 1.40 -1.11
N ALA A 129 -13.09 1.42 0.21
CA ALA A 129 -14.00 0.52 0.90
C ALA A 129 -15.35 1.24 1.08
N PRO A 130 -16.47 0.63 0.63
CA PRO A 130 -17.80 1.16 0.93
C PRO A 130 -17.95 1.41 2.44
N SER A 131 -18.56 2.52 2.82
CA SER A 131 -18.98 2.72 4.20
C SER A 131 -20.03 1.67 4.54
N THR A 132 -19.71 0.79 5.47
CA THR A 132 -20.65 -0.14 6.09
C THR A 132 -21.08 0.45 7.43
N ASP A 133 -22.33 0.23 7.83
CA ASP A 133 -22.88 0.73 9.10
C ASP A 133 -22.19 0.12 10.34
N THR A 134 -21.33 -0.89 10.15
CA THR A 134 -20.56 -1.52 11.23
C THR A 134 -19.08 -1.66 10.91
N GLU A 135 -18.27 -1.54 11.96
CA GLU A 135 -16.81 -1.66 11.96
C GLU A 135 -16.32 -3.07 11.56
N HIS A 136 -17.16 -4.10 11.75
CA HIS A 136 -16.83 -5.50 11.44
C HIS A 136 -16.91 -5.82 9.94
N ASP A 137 -17.70 -5.09 9.16
CA ASP A 137 -17.84 -5.35 7.73
C ASP A 137 -16.69 -4.75 6.90
N TYR A 138 -15.91 -3.82 7.48
CA TYR A 138 -14.78 -3.17 6.81
C TYR A 138 -13.66 -4.16 6.40
N ILE A 139 -13.35 -5.16 7.24
CA ILE A 139 -12.24 -6.12 7.04
C ILE A 139 -12.55 -7.17 5.95
N GLY A 140 -13.77 -7.22 5.42
CA GLY A 140 -14.17 -8.16 4.36
C GLY A 140 -14.91 -7.51 3.19
N ALA A 141 -15.07 -6.18 3.21
CA ALA A 141 -15.79 -5.48 2.16
C ALA A 141 -15.10 -5.64 0.81
N ILE A 142 -15.89 -5.76 -0.26
CA ILE A 142 -15.36 -5.71 -1.62
C ILE A 142 -14.88 -4.27 -1.86
N GLN A 143 -13.57 -4.10 -1.89
CA GLN A 143 -12.93 -2.81 -2.10
C GLN A 143 -12.84 -2.53 -3.61
N ILE A 144 -12.97 -1.27 -4.02
CA ILE A 144 -12.85 -0.87 -5.43
C ILE A 144 -11.50 -0.20 -5.67
N PRO A 145 -10.70 -0.69 -6.63
CA PRO A 145 -9.42 -0.08 -6.97
C PRO A 145 -9.55 1.39 -7.38
N VAL A 146 -8.71 2.22 -6.78
CA VAL A 146 -8.46 3.62 -7.14
C VAL A 146 -7.02 3.75 -7.60
N GLN A 147 -6.84 4.51 -8.67
CA GLN A 147 -5.53 4.76 -9.23
C GLN A 147 -5.24 6.24 -9.24
N SER A 148 -4.11 6.60 -8.63
CA SER A 148 -3.57 7.95 -8.62
C SER A 148 -2.40 8.03 -9.59
N THR A 149 -2.47 9.01 -10.49
CA THR A 149 -1.42 9.28 -11.47
C THR A 149 -0.98 10.74 -11.38
N ALA A 150 0.01 11.13 -12.19
CA ALA A 150 0.44 12.51 -12.29
C ALA A 150 -0.55 13.44 -13.04
N VAL A 151 -1.66 12.90 -13.56
CA VAL A 151 -2.64 13.63 -14.40
C VAL A 151 -4.04 13.58 -13.81
N SER A 152 -4.43 12.43 -13.25
CA SER A 152 -5.76 12.20 -12.69
C SER A 152 -5.75 11.14 -11.60
N THR A 153 -6.76 11.17 -10.74
CA THR A 153 -7.05 10.15 -9.74
C THR A 153 -8.52 9.72 -9.85
N GLY A 154 -8.78 8.42 -9.73
CA GLY A 154 -10.16 7.91 -9.65
C GLY A 154 -10.24 6.40 -9.73
N SER A 155 -11.48 5.91 -9.81
CA SER A 155 -11.79 4.49 -9.95
C SER A 155 -12.49 4.25 -11.28
N LEU A 156 -11.95 3.33 -12.08
CA LEU A 156 -12.51 3.01 -13.40
C LEU A 156 -13.63 1.97 -13.32
N GLY A 157 -13.55 1.04 -12.36
CA GLY A 157 -14.48 -0.06 -12.22
C GLY A 157 -15.72 0.26 -11.39
N GLU A 158 -16.45 -0.79 -11.04
CA GLU A 158 -17.69 -0.74 -10.28
C GLU A 158 -17.81 -1.95 -9.34
N HIS A 159 -18.61 -1.83 -8.29
CA HIS A 159 -18.82 -2.93 -7.36
C HIS A 159 -19.52 -4.11 -8.07
N PRO A 160 -18.97 -5.34 -8.02
CA PRO A 160 -19.36 -6.44 -8.91
C PRO A 160 -20.68 -7.11 -8.54
N VAL A 161 -21.15 -6.93 -7.29
CA VAL A 161 -22.37 -7.57 -6.77
C VAL A 161 -23.51 -6.56 -6.64
N ASN A 162 -23.26 -5.47 -5.91
CA ASN A 162 -24.18 -4.35 -5.74
C ASN A 162 -23.63 -3.07 -6.43
N PRO A 163 -24.00 -2.79 -7.68
CA PRO A 163 -23.50 -1.62 -8.39
C PRO A 163 -23.93 -0.29 -7.77
N ASP A 164 -24.94 -0.25 -6.90
CA ASP A 164 -25.40 1.00 -6.27
C ASP A 164 -24.55 1.42 -5.05
N ASP A 165 -23.73 0.51 -4.48
CA ASP A 165 -22.95 0.77 -3.27
C ASP A 165 -21.79 1.75 -3.50
N VAL A 166 -20.93 1.48 -4.48
CA VAL A 166 -19.88 2.41 -4.92
C VAL A 166 -19.68 2.23 -6.41
N ILE A 167 -19.86 3.32 -7.15
CA ILE A 167 -19.68 3.39 -8.61
C ILE A 167 -18.38 4.15 -8.87
N GLY A 168 -17.47 3.58 -9.65
CA GLY A 168 -16.34 4.32 -10.21
C GLY A 168 -16.77 5.03 -11.49
N GLY A 169 -16.30 4.53 -12.63
CA GLY A 169 -16.66 5.04 -13.94
C GLY A 169 -15.83 6.23 -14.43
N GLY A 170 -14.70 6.52 -13.80
CA GLY A 170 -13.73 7.46 -14.35
C GLY A 170 -12.76 8.07 -13.34
N SER A 171 -12.00 9.05 -13.83
CA SER A 171 -11.04 9.80 -13.04
C SER A 171 -11.28 11.30 -13.15
N ALA A 172 -10.89 12.01 -12.10
CA ALA A 172 -10.90 13.47 -12.07
C ALA A 172 -9.46 13.96 -11.95
N LYS A 173 -9.20 15.22 -12.35
CA LYS A 173 -7.91 15.85 -12.09
C LYS A 173 -7.66 15.86 -10.58
N SER A 174 -6.41 15.68 -10.14
CA SER A 174 -6.09 15.47 -8.70
C SER A 174 -6.56 16.61 -7.77
N PHE A 175 -6.75 17.83 -8.28
CA PHE A 175 -7.33 18.94 -7.49
C PHE A 175 -8.84 18.84 -7.27
N ALA A 176 -9.55 18.09 -8.12
CA ALA A 176 -10.98 17.81 -8.00
C ALA A 176 -11.23 16.49 -7.26
N TYR A 177 -10.25 15.59 -7.21
CA TYR A 177 -10.34 14.39 -6.39
C TYR A 177 -10.42 14.76 -4.90
N THR A 178 -11.33 14.13 -4.15
CA THR A 178 -11.70 14.47 -2.75
C THR A 178 -12.41 15.82 -2.51
N SER A 179 -12.70 16.58 -3.56
CA SER A 179 -13.41 17.86 -3.46
C SER A 179 -14.92 17.68 -3.33
N LEU A 180 -15.64 18.74 -2.96
CA LEU A 180 -17.11 18.74 -2.92
C LEU A 180 -17.68 18.97 -4.33
N LEU A 181 -18.39 18.01 -4.92
CA LEU A 181 -19.10 18.23 -6.18
C LEU A 181 -20.25 19.22 -5.97
N LYS A 182 -20.21 20.37 -6.68
CA LYS A 182 -21.27 21.40 -6.63
C LYS A 182 -22.30 21.21 -7.73
N SER A 183 -21.84 20.98 -8.95
CA SER A 183 -22.71 20.68 -10.08
C SER A 183 -21.92 19.93 -11.15
N PRO A 184 -22.47 18.85 -11.73
CA PRO A 184 -21.98 18.34 -13.00
C PRO A 184 -22.31 19.35 -14.10
N THR A 185 -21.37 19.61 -15.00
CA THR A 185 -21.56 20.52 -16.14
C THR A 185 -21.36 19.72 -17.43
N GLY A 186 -22.38 18.96 -17.84
CA GLY A 186 -22.29 18.06 -19.00
C GLY A 186 -21.45 16.80 -18.73
N ASN A 187 -21.00 16.13 -19.79
CA ASN A 187 -20.40 14.79 -19.69
C ASN A 187 -18.89 14.79 -19.38
N THR A 188 -18.23 15.94 -19.43
CA THR A 188 -16.75 16.06 -19.35
C THR A 188 -16.27 17.11 -18.36
N GLU A 189 -17.16 17.91 -17.78
CA GLU A 189 -16.80 18.98 -16.85
C GLU A 189 -17.63 18.88 -15.57
N ALA A 190 -17.01 19.26 -14.45
CA ALA A 190 -17.66 19.31 -13.15
C ALA A 190 -17.19 20.57 -12.42
N THR A 191 -18.12 21.24 -11.75
CA THR A 191 -17.83 22.35 -10.84
C THR A 191 -17.71 21.80 -9.44
N VAL A 192 -16.58 22.07 -8.78
CA VAL A 192 -16.28 21.56 -7.44
C VAL A 192 -15.89 22.67 -6.48
N GLY A 193 -16.19 22.45 -5.19
CA GLY A 193 -15.61 23.19 -4.07
C GLY A 193 -14.34 22.49 -3.61
N CYS A 194 -13.19 23.13 -3.84
CA CYS A 194 -11.90 22.60 -3.43
C CYS A 194 -11.40 23.33 -2.18
N ASP A 195 -11.68 22.75 -1.01
CA ASP A 195 -11.13 23.24 0.27
C ASP A 195 -9.70 22.75 0.51
N ARG A 196 -9.32 21.64 -0.14
CA ARG A 196 -8.04 20.96 -0.03
C ARG A 196 -7.76 20.19 -1.32
N ARG A 197 -6.49 20.10 -1.70
CA ARG A 197 -6.04 19.30 -2.84
C ARG A 197 -5.66 17.89 -2.37
N TYR A 198 -5.94 16.88 -3.20
CA TYR A 198 -5.39 15.54 -3.00
C TYR A 198 -3.89 15.57 -3.32
N SER A 199 -3.06 15.43 -2.28
CA SER A 199 -1.62 15.65 -2.29
C SER A 199 -0.83 14.34 -2.33
N LEU A 200 0.49 14.43 -2.48
CA LEU A 200 1.37 13.25 -2.45
C LEU A 200 1.26 12.48 -1.12
N THR A 201 1.08 13.18 0.00
CA THR A 201 0.92 12.55 1.32
C THR A 201 -0.41 11.80 1.42
N ASP A 202 -1.46 12.28 0.76
CA ASP A 202 -2.73 11.56 0.72
C ASP A 202 -2.59 10.26 -0.06
N ILE A 203 -1.97 10.33 -1.24
CA ILE A 203 -1.69 9.16 -2.08
C ILE A 203 -0.86 8.13 -1.29
N ALA A 204 0.24 8.55 -0.66
CA ALA A 204 1.11 7.68 0.11
C ALA A 204 0.43 7.09 1.34
N ALA A 205 -0.36 7.89 2.07
CA ALA A 205 -1.04 7.43 3.27
C ALA A 205 -2.17 6.45 2.96
N CYS A 206 -2.97 6.72 1.91
CA CYS A 206 -4.02 5.80 1.45
C CYS A 206 -3.41 4.48 0.97
N SER A 207 -2.33 4.52 0.19
CA SER A 207 -1.59 3.34 -0.29
C SER A 207 -0.90 2.54 0.83
N SER A 208 -0.97 2.98 2.08
CA SER A 208 -0.36 2.30 3.24
C SER A 208 -1.32 2.27 4.43
N ALA A 209 -2.62 2.38 4.18
CA ALA A 209 -3.63 2.50 5.23
C ALA A 209 -3.71 1.25 6.13
N PHE A 210 -3.23 0.09 5.69
CA PHE A 210 -3.12 -1.11 6.52
C PHE A 210 -2.33 -0.85 7.82
N TYR A 211 -1.25 -0.07 7.75
CA TYR A 211 -0.45 0.23 8.94
C TYR A 211 -1.19 1.10 9.95
N ALA A 212 -2.20 1.86 9.53
CA ALA A 212 -3.06 2.63 10.42
C ALA A 212 -3.84 1.71 11.39
N GLU A 213 -4.30 0.55 10.89
CA GLU A 213 -4.94 -0.48 11.70
C GLU A 213 -3.96 -1.08 12.72
N ALA A 214 -2.75 -1.43 12.29
CA ALA A 214 -1.71 -1.97 13.17
C ALA A 214 -1.33 -0.98 14.29
N LEU A 215 -1.25 0.31 13.95
CA LEU A 215 -1.02 1.39 14.91
C LEU A 215 -2.16 1.49 15.92
N LEU A 216 -3.42 1.40 15.49
CA LEU A 216 -4.57 1.46 16.42
C LEU A 216 -4.52 0.33 17.45
N LYS A 217 -4.34 -0.91 16.98
CA LYS A 217 -4.27 -2.08 17.86
C LYS A 217 -3.18 -1.93 18.91
N THR A 218 -2.03 -1.39 18.49
CA THR A 218 -0.91 -1.09 19.38
C THR A 218 -1.29 -0.02 20.42
N LEU A 219 -1.92 1.08 20.00
CA LEU A 219 -2.37 2.15 20.89
C LEU A 219 -3.39 1.63 21.91
N ALA A 220 -4.35 0.81 21.49
CA ALA A 220 -5.37 0.21 22.35
C ALA A 220 -4.75 -0.67 23.45
N THR A 221 -3.86 -1.60 23.07
CA THR A 221 -3.14 -2.47 24.03
C THR A 221 -2.34 -1.65 25.04
N MET A 222 -1.67 -0.59 24.59
CA MET A 222 -0.85 0.25 25.48
C MET A 222 -1.70 1.09 26.43
N VAL A 223 -2.86 1.58 25.99
CA VAL A 223 -3.82 2.25 26.87
C VAL A 223 -4.38 1.28 27.93
N GLU A 224 -4.64 0.04 27.54
CA GLU A 224 -5.05 -1.01 28.48
C GLU A 224 -3.96 -1.27 29.54
N ASP A 225 -2.71 -1.43 29.12
CA ASP A 225 -1.56 -1.64 30.00
C ASP A 225 -1.28 -0.46 30.93
N MET A 226 -1.44 0.77 30.45
CA MET A 226 -1.38 1.97 31.28
C MET A 226 -2.47 1.96 32.36
N GLY A 227 -3.67 1.46 32.02
CA GLY A 227 -4.80 1.30 32.94
C GLY A 227 -4.58 0.27 34.06
N LYS A 228 -3.71 -0.73 33.86
CA LYS A 228 -3.41 -1.80 34.83
C LYS A 228 -2.38 -1.41 35.90
N GLY A 229 -2.00 -0.13 36.00
CA GLY A 229 -1.08 0.36 37.04
C GLY A 229 0.41 0.16 36.72
N HIS A 230 0.76 -0.28 35.51
CA HIS A 230 2.14 -0.33 35.00
C HIS A 230 2.64 1.03 34.46
N PHE A 231 1.97 2.11 34.87
CA PHE A 231 2.22 3.48 34.43
C PHE A 231 3.68 3.91 34.55
N ARG A 232 4.35 3.61 35.67
CA ARG A 232 5.77 3.96 35.84
C ARG A 232 6.68 3.25 34.85
N THR A 233 6.35 2.03 34.44
CA THR A 233 7.13 1.22 33.50
C THR A 233 6.87 1.64 32.05
N GLY A 234 5.62 1.95 31.71
CA GLY A 234 5.25 2.50 30.40
C GLY A 234 5.81 3.91 30.20
N VAL A 235 5.65 4.78 31.20
CA VAL A 235 6.18 6.15 31.16
C VAL A 235 7.70 6.18 31.27
N SER A 236 8.37 5.30 32.03
CA SER A 236 9.85 5.29 32.02
C SER A 236 10.43 4.74 30.72
N LYS A 237 9.68 3.90 29.98
CA LYS A 237 10.04 3.51 28.62
C LYS A 237 9.85 4.68 27.63
N MET A 238 8.79 5.48 27.79
CA MET A 238 8.54 6.70 27.01
C MET A 238 9.49 7.87 27.34
N SER A 239 9.77 8.11 28.62
CA SER A 239 10.51 9.29 29.11
C SER A 239 12.00 9.23 28.81
N LYS A 240 12.53 8.05 28.49
CA LYS A 240 13.92 7.92 28.04
C LYS A 240 14.13 8.51 26.64
N HIS A 241 13.08 8.73 25.85
CA HIS A 241 13.18 9.21 24.46
C HIS A 241 12.31 10.45 24.18
N ALA A 242 11.18 10.64 24.87
CA ALA A 242 10.39 11.88 24.85
C ALA A 242 10.75 12.80 26.02
N GLY A 243 11.80 13.61 25.87
CA GLY A 243 12.16 14.64 26.86
C GLY A 243 11.12 15.75 27.06
N PHE A 244 10.08 15.80 26.24
CA PHE A 244 9.13 16.92 26.17
C PHE A 244 7.83 16.70 26.98
N LEU A 245 7.33 15.46 27.11
CA LEU A 245 5.98 15.20 27.64
C LEU A 245 5.88 15.17 29.17
N THR A 246 6.97 14.95 29.90
CA THR A 246 6.94 14.72 31.35
C THR A 246 6.90 16.00 32.19
N GLY A 247 7.17 17.17 31.60
CA GLY A 247 7.26 18.44 32.32
C GLY A 247 6.01 19.32 32.31
N TRP A 248 5.00 19.04 31.47
CA TRP A 248 4.05 20.06 31.02
C TRP A 248 2.57 19.91 31.42
N ILE A 249 2.14 18.86 32.13
CA ILE A 249 0.70 18.67 32.43
C ILE A 249 0.42 18.63 33.95
N PRO A 250 0.17 19.77 34.60
CA PRO A 250 -0.45 19.79 35.93
C PRO A 250 -1.83 19.09 35.86
N GLY A 251 -2.09 18.11 36.74
CA GLY A 251 -3.37 17.38 36.77
C GLY A 251 -3.44 16.10 35.93
N HIS A 252 -2.32 15.38 35.79
CA HIS A 252 -2.16 14.18 34.95
C HIS A 252 -3.30 13.14 35.02
N ARG A 253 -3.87 12.86 36.20
CA ARG A 253 -4.79 11.72 36.34
C ARG A 253 -6.10 11.90 35.56
N ALA A 254 -6.73 13.08 35.65
CA ALA A 254 -8.02 13.32 34.98
C ALA A 254 -7.89 13.38 33.44
N HIS A 255 -6.81 13.99 32.94
CA HIS A 255 -6.52 14.00 31.50
C HIS A 255 -6.17 12.61 30.97
N MET A 256 -5.50 11.78 31.76
CA MET A 256 -5.17 10.40 31.37
C MET A 256 -6.37 9.46 31.41
N GLU A 257 -7.26 9.58 32.40
CA GLU A 257 -8.52 8.82 32.39
C GLU A 257 -9.40 9.23 31.22
N LYS A 258 -9.40 10.53 30.86
CA LYS A 258 -10.06 11.00 29.65
C LYS A 258 -9.42 10.45 28.38
N LEU A 259 -8.09 10.51 28.25
CA LEU A 259 -7.36 9.90 27.11
C LEU A 259 -7.64 8.40 27.01
N LYS A 260 -7.70 7.69 28.14
CA LYS A 260 -8.03 6.27 28.20
C LYS A 260 -9.46 6.01 27.72
N SER A 261 -10.42 6.82 28.16
CA SER A 261 -11.81 6.74 27.70
C SER A 261 -11.92 7.06 26.21
N ASP A 262 -11.25 8.12 25.75
CA ASP A 262 -11.33 8.59 24.37
C ASP A 262 -10.63 7.61 23.43
N VAL A 263 -9.47 7.05 23.79
CA VAL A 263 -8.75 6.02 23.00
C VAL A 263 -9.45 4.66 23.07
N GLY A 264 -9.99 4.29 24.23
CA GLY A 264 -10.73 3.03 24.39
C GLY A 264 -12.06 2.99 23.63
N GLY A 265 -12.56 4.16 23.18
CA GLY A 265 -13.72 4.28 22.31
C GLY A 265 -13.38 4.39 20.82
N LEU A 266 -12.11 4.30 20.43
CA LEU A 266 -11.71 4.37 19.03
C LEU A 266 -11.91 3.04 18.32
N GLY A 267 -12.51 3.14 17.13
CA GLY A 267 -12.57 2.06 16.16
C GLY A 267 -11.50 2.19 15.08
N LEU A 268 -11.27 1.12 14.33
CA LEU A 268 -10.42 1.05 13.14
C LEU A 268 -10.75 2.16 12.15
N THR A 269 -12.04 2.45 11.99
CA THR A 269 -12.56 3.51 11.12
C THR A 269 -12.09 4.91 11.49
N ASP A 270 -11.66 5.15 12.73
CA ASP A 270 -11.20 6.48 13.18
C ASP A 270 -9.78 6.83 12.72
N LEU A 271 -8.99 5.84 12.29
CA LEU A 271 -7.60 6.04 11.81
C LEU A 271 -7.42 5.81 10.32
N VAL A 272 -8.34 5.05 9.71
CA VAL A 272 -8.37 4.85 8.26
C VAL A 272 -8.63 6.19 7.57
N PRO A 273 -7.85 6.55 6.54
CA PRO A 273 -8.12 7.74 5.73
C PRO A 273 -9.56 7.79 5.22
N GLN A 274 -10.22 8.93 5.41
CA GLN A 274 -11.58 9.17 4.93
C GLN A 274 -11.64 10.45 4.13
N TYR A 275 -12.33 10.41 2.99
CA TYR A 275 -12.55 11.58 2.15
C TYR A 275 -13.94 11.57 1.53
N ASN A 276 -14.41 12.78 1.22
CA ASN A 276 -15.54 12.93 0.32
C ASN A 276 -15.19 12.32 -1.05
N TYR A 277 -16.02 11.40 -1.51
CA TYR A 277 -15.94 10.80 -2.82
C TYR A 277 -17.22 11.09 -3.58
N TRP A 278 -17.07 11.44 -4.85
CA TRP A 278 -18.18 11.54 -5.79
C TRP A 278 -17.83 10.70 -7.03
N PRO A 279 -18.62 9.65 -7.32
CA PRO A 279 -18.45 8.85 -8.51
C PRO A 279 -18.45 9.68 -9.79
N VAL A 280 -17.42 9.53 -10.62
CA VAL A 280 -17.37 10.22 -11.93
C VAL A 280 -18.48 9.71 -12.85
N GLY A 281 -18.80 8.41 -12.78
CA GLY A 281 -19.92 7.82 -13.51
C GLY A 281 -21.27 8.47 -13.16
N LEU A 282 -21.58 8.62 -11.87
CA LEU A 282 -22.84 9.27 -11.45
C LEU A 282 -22.87 10.76 -11.74
N ALA A 283 -21.75 11.45 -11.58
CA ALA A 283 -21.66 12.87 -11.89
C ALA A 283 -21.93 13.13 -13.38
N ARG A 284 -21.40 12.28 -14.27
CA ARG A 284 -21.69 12.34 -15.72
C ARG A 284 -23.18 12.20 -16.01
N ASP A 285 -23.89 11.40 -15.21
CA ASP A 285 -25.31 11.13 -15.39
C ASP A 285 -26.21 12.16 -14.67
N GLY A 286 -25.62 13.25 -14.15
CA GLY A 286 -26.35 14.39 -13.58
C GLY A 286 -26.72 14.25 -12.10
N ALA A 287 -26.25 13.19 -11.42
CA ALA A 287 -26.55 12.94 -10.02
C ALA A 287 -25.47 13.50 -9.08
N SER A 288 -25.88 13.98 -7.91
CA SER A 288 -24.96 14.32 -6.81
C SER A 288 -24.65 13.06 -5.99
N GLY A 289 -23.39 12.63 -5.96
CA GLY A 289 -22.96 11.41 -5.28
C GLY A 289 -21.98 11.61 -4.12
N ASN A 290 -21.80 12.85 -3.63
CA ASN A 290 -20.89 13.16 -2.52
C ASN A 290 -21.21 12.29 -1.29
N ARG A 291 -20.22 11.55 -0.82
CA ARG A 291 -20.30 10.75 0.42
C ARG A 291 -18.90 10.58 0.99
N ASP A 292 -18.77 10.49 2.30
CA ASP A 292 -17.49 10.10 2.90
C ASP A 292 -17.28 8.60 2.69
N VAL A 293 -16.09 8.22 2.20
CA VAL A 293 -15.69 6.83 2.02
C VAL A 293 -14.32 6.58 2.64
N TYR A 294 -14.07 5.32 2.96
CA TYR A 294 -12.79 4.87 3.49
C TYR A 294 -11.82 4.55 2.36
N PHE A 295 -10.55 4.83 2.60
CA PHE A 295 -9.46 4.50 1.70
C PHE A 295 -8.51 3.50 2.35
N THR A 296 -8.29 2.39 1.65
CA THR A 296 -7.52 1.24 2.13
C THR A 296 -6.26 1.04 1.29
N ASP A 297 -5.38 0.16 1.78
CA ASP A 297 -4.12 -0.16 1.10
C ASP A 297 -4.42 -0.87 -0.23
N GLY A 298 -3.81 -0.42 -1.33
CA GLY A 298 -3.97 -1.06 -2.63
C GLY A 298 -3.52 -2.53 -2.63
N GLY A 299 -2.48 -2.82 -1.84
CA GLY A 299 -1.92 -4.17 -1.65
C GLY A 299 -2.86 -5.15 -0.95
N ASP A 300 -3.95 -4.68 -0.32
CA ASP A 300 -4.99 -5.55 0.24
C ASP A 300 -5.70 -6.36 -0.85
N LEU A 301 -5.83 -5.78 -2.06
CA LEU A 301 -6.39 -6.46 -3.22
C LEU A 301 -5.30 -7.06 -4.09
N GLU A 302 -4.32 -6.25 -4.51
CA GLU A 302 -3.41 -6.58 -5.60
C GLU A 302 -2.06 -5.87 -5.45
N ASN A 303 -0.97 -6.63 -5.41
CA ASN A 303 0.37 -6.10 -5.10
C ASN A 303 1.43 -6.34 -6.21
N THR A 304 1.01 -6.69 -7.42
CA THR A 304 1.88 -6.85 -8.60
C THR A 304 1.90 -5.61 -9.49
N GLY A 305 0.87 -4.74 -9.38
CA GLY A 305 0.72 -3.53 -10.20
C GLY A 305 0.15 -3.81 -11.59
N VAL A 306 0.00 -5.07 -11.98
CA VAL A 306 -0.49 -5.48 -13.29
C VAL A 306 -1.93 -5.02 -13.51
N LEU A 307 -2.80 -5.22 -12.51
CA LEU A 307 -4.22 -4.87 -12.60
C LEU A 307 -4.40 -3.42 -13.01
N GLY A 308 -3.65 -2.53 -12.36
CA GLY A 308 -3.76 -1.12 -12.64
C GLY A 308 -3.13 -0.66 -13.95
N MET A 309 -2.06 -1.32 -14.41
CA MET A 309 -1.51 -1.09 -15.74
C MET A 309 -2.55 -1.43 -16.81
N LEU A 310 -3.23 -2.58 -16.66
CA LEU A 310 -4.27 -3.00 -17.60
C LEU A 310 -5.51 -2.10 -17.56
N ALA A 311 -5.85 -1.53 -16.39
CA ALA A 311 -7.00 -0.64 -16.24
C ALA A 311 -6.76 0.74 -16.89
N GLN A 312 -5.57 1.34 -16.73
CA GLN A 312 -5.30 2.70 -17.22
C GLN A 312 -4.87 2.77 -18.68
N THR A 313 -4.28 1.71 -19.21
CA THR A 313 -3.51 1.80 -20.46
C THR A 313 -3.70 0.58 -21.36
N GLN A 314 -3.71 0.83 -22.66
CA GLN A 314 -3.48 -0.21 -23.65
C GLN A 314 -1.97 -0.49 -23.68
N VAL A 315 -1.54 -1.40 -22.81
CA VAL A 315 -0.17 -1.91 -22.76
C VAL A 315 -0.07 -3.24 -23.48
N ASP A 316 0.95 -3.39 -24.31
CA ASP A 316 1.25 -4.64 -25.01
C ASP A 316 2.23 -5.52 -24.22
N SER A 317 3.04 -4.89 -23.36
CA SER A 317 4.08 -5.54 -22.57
C SER A 317 4.10 -5.02 -21.13
N VAL A 318 4.24 -5.93 -20.17
CA VAL A 318 4.36 -5.65 -18.74
C VAL A 318 5.54 -6.43 -18.16
N ILE A 319 6.32 -5.80 -17.30
CA ILE A 319 7.30 -6.49 -16.45
C ILE A 319 6.81 -6.34 -15.01
N ALA A 320 6.54 -7.47 -14.36
CA ALA A 320 5.98 -7.51 -13.01
C ALA A 320 6.99 -8.10 -12.02
N PHE A 321 7.49 -7.28 -11.10
CA PHE A 321 8.36 -7.71 -10.01
C PHE A 321 7.52 -8.07 -8.78
N VAL A 322 7.42 -9.37 -8.48
CA VAL A 322 6.63 -9.92 -7.39
C VAL A 322 7.52 -10.10 -6.15
N ASN A 323 7.35 -9.22 -5.17
CA ASN A 323 8.05 -9.27 -3.90
C ASN A 323 7.20 -10.04 -2.87
N THR A 324 7.75 -11.13 -2.34
CA THR A 324 7.01 -12.01 -1.44
C THR A 324 7.86 -12.51 -0.28
N LEU A 325 7.20 -12.82 0.82
CA LEU A 325 7.78 -13.55 1.96
C LEU A 325 7.70 -15.08 1.78
N VAL A 326 6.91 -15.55 0.80
CA VAL A 326 6.73 -16.96 0.50
C VAL A 326 7.85 -17.42 -0.41
N ALA A 327 8.63 -18.40 0.06
CA ALA A 327 9.75 -18.93 -0.70
C ALA A 327 9.28 -19.61 -1.99
N LEU A 328 10.07 -19.47 -3.07
CA LEU A 328 9.93 -20.31 -4.25
C LEU A 328 10.44 -21.72 -3.93
N GLU A 329 9.54 -22.68 -3.86
CA GLU A 329 9.89 -24.06 -3.50
C GLU A 329 8.89 -25.08 -4.04
N LYS A 330 9.24 -26.36 -3.94
CA LYS A 330 8.35 -27.47 -4.28
C LYS A 330 8.08 -28.32 -3.03
N LYS A 331 6.83 -28.38 -2.59
CA LYS A 331 6.35 -29.20 -1.45
C LYS A 331 5.29 -30.17 -1.93
N ASP A 332 5.43 -31.45 -1.60
CA ASP A 332 4.46 -32.50 -1.93
C ASP A 332 4.00 -32.44 -3.40
N HIS A 333 4.96 -32.36 -4.31
CA HIS A 333 4.78 -32.19 -5.76
C HIS A 333 4.16 -30.87 -6.24
N THR A 334 3.76 -29.98 -5.33
CA THR A 334 3.22 -28.66 -5.64
C THR A 334 4.31 -27.61 -5.63
N ILE A 335 4.40 -26.83 -6.72
CA ILE A 335 5.27 -25.65 -6.78
C ILE A 335 4.54 -24.48 -6.11
N ILE A 336 5.19 -23.89 -5.11
CA ILE A 336 4.74 -22.70 -4.39
C ILE A 336 5.51 -21.52 -4.98
N ALA A 337 4.82 -20.69 -5.74
CA ALA A 337 5.38 -19.52 -6.42
C ALA A 337 4.27 -18.49 -6.64
N VAL A 338 4.64 -17.20 -6.68
CA VAL A 338 3.80 -16.06 -7.08
C VAL A 338 2.36 -16.09 -6.55
N ALA A 339 2.18 -16.44 -5.27
CA ALA A 339 0.86 -16.47 -4.64
C ALA A 339 0.08 -15.16 -4.80
N GLN A 340 0.76 -14.02 -4.73
CA GLN A 340 0.16 -12.68 -4.92
C GLN A 340 -0.39 -12.44 -6.33
N ALA A 341 0.11 -13.14 -7.36
CA ALA A 341 -0.40 -13.03 -8.72
C ALA A 341 -1.58 -13.98 -8.99
N SER A 342 -1.79 -14.99 -8.14
CA SER A 342 -2.83 -16.02 -8.34
C SER A 342 -4.26 -15.47 -8.52
N PRO A 343 -4.69 -14.39 -7.82
CA PRO A 343 -6.03 -13.84 -8.03
C PRO A 343 -6.25 -13.28 -9.44
N LEU A 344 -5.19 -12.83 -10.12
CA LEU A 344 -5.28 -12.32 -11.50
C LEU A 344 -5.65 -13.42 -12.51
N TYR A 345 -5.47 -14.69 -12.13
CA TYR A 345 -5.84 -15.89 -12.87
C TYR A 345 -7.10 -16.57 -12.30
N GLY A 346 -7.78 -15.95 -11.32
CA GLY A 346 -8.96 -16.54 -10.68
C GLY A 346 -8.62 -17.70 -9.73
N ILE A 347 -7.40 -17.72 -9.19
CA ILE A 347 -6.92 -18.78 -8.30
C ILE A 347 -6.76 -18.24 -6.88
N ALA A 348 -7.33 -18.95 -5.90
CA ALA A 348 -7.11 -18.76 -4.47
C ALA A 348 -5.88 -19.54 -3.98
N PHE A 349 -5.16 -18.98 -3.03
CA PHE A 349 -4.04 -19.62 -2.34
C PHE A 349 -4.30 -19.73 -0.84
N ASP A 350 -4.13 -20.93 -0.28
CA ASP A 350 -4.11 -21.11 1.17
C ASP A 350 -2.68 -21.33 1.67
N GLU A 351 -2.16 -20.36 2.42
CA GLU A 351 -0.80 -20.41 2.97
C GLU A 351 -0.58 -21.62 3.89
N LYS A 352 -1.61 -22.05 4.63
CA LYS A 352 -1.50 -23.13 5.62
C LYS A 352 -1.28 -24.49 4.98
N THR A 353 -2.06 -24.79 3.95
CA THR A 353 -1.94 -26.05 3.20
C THR A 353 -1.01 -25.92 2.00
N SER A 354 -0.57 -24.70 1.66
CA SER A 354 0.21 -24.39 0.46
C SER A 354 -0.47 -24.87 -0.83
N GLN A 355 -1.81 -24.83 -0.86
CA GLN A 355 -2.61 -25.29 -1.99
C GLN A 355 -3.18 -24.12 -2.80
N PHE A 356 -3.37 -24.38 -4.09
CA PHE A 356 -4.01 -23.48 -5.04
C PHE A 356 -5.29 -24.12 -5.55
N LYS A 357 -6.39 -23.37 -5.56
CA LYS A 357 -7.68 -23.81 -6.10
C LYS A 357 -8.37 -22.64 -6.80
N PRO A 358 -9.12 -22.88 -7.89
CA PRO A 358 -9.90 -21.82 -8.52
C PRO A 358 -10.92 -21.25 -7.54
N TYR A 359 -11.13 -19.94 -7.59
CA TYR A 359 -12.26 -19.32 -6.91
C TYR A 359 -13.58 -19.89 -7.45
N GLU A 360 -14.55 -20.03 -6.57
CA GLU A 360 -15.91 -20.35 -6.96
C GLU A 360 -16.60 -19.10 -7.54
N PRO A 361 -17.71 -19.25 -8.29
CA PRO A 361 -18.48 -18.12 -8.80
C PRO A 361 -18.80 -17.10 -7.70
N ASN A 362 -18.85 -15.81 -8.08
CA ASN A 362 -19.08 -14.68 -7.16
C ASN A 362 -17.98 -14.52 -6.09
N GLY A 363 -16.75 -14.91 -6.39
CA GLY A 363 -15.58 -14.64 -5.55
C GLY A 363 -15.54 -15.46 -4.26
N VAL A 364 -16.25 -16.59 -4.19
CA VAL A 364 -16.24 -17.45 -3.00
C VAL A 364 -14.93 -18.22 -2.92
N ASN A 365 -14.26 -18.13 -1.77
CA ASN A 365 -12.98 -18.79 -1.52
C ASN A 365 -13.21 -20.28 -1.24
N PRO A 366 -12.61 -21.20 -2.03
CA PRO A 366 -12.86 -22.64 -1.94
C PRO A 366 -12.30 -23.29 -0.67
N PHE A 367 -11.51 -22.58 0.12
CA PHE A 367 -10.95 -23.07 1.38
C PHE A 367 -11.79 -22.66 2.59
N THR A 368 -12.50 -21.53 2.52
CA THR A 368 -13.30 -20.99 3.63
C THR A 368 -14.80 -21.07 3.40
N GLY A 369 -15.26 -21.11 2.14
CA GLY A 369 -16.67 -21.02 1.78
C GLY A 369 -17.26 -19.61 1.92
N GLU A 370 -16.41 -18.60 2.14
CA GLU A 370 -16.80 -17.20 2.32
C GLU A 370 -16.42 -16.37 1.09
N ILE A 371 -17.11 -15.24 0.88
CA ILE A 371 -16.72 -14.27 -0.15
C ILE A 371 -15.35 -13.70 0.19
N ASP A 372 -14.46 -13.68 -0.80
CA ASP A 372 -13.12 -13.12 -0.72
C ASP A 372 -12.96 -12.06 -1.80
N PRO A 373 -12.71 -10.78 -1.45
CA PRO A 373 -12.59 -9.70 -2.42
C PRO A 373 -11.58 -9.98 -3.55
N SER A 374 -10.51 -10.72 -3.27
CA SER A 374 -9.52 -11.12 -4.28
C SER A 374 -10.10 -12.05 -5.35
N GLY A 375 -11.19 -12.76 -5.06
CA GLY A 375 -11.89 -13.61 -6.03
C GLY A 375 -12.52 -12.86 -7.20
N PHE A 376 -12.60 -11.53 -7.12
CA PHE A 376 -13.10 -10.66 -8.20
C PHE A 376 -11.99 -10.04 -9.06
N LEU A 377 -10.73 -10.43 -8.89
CA LEU A 377 -9.58 -9.77 -9.54
C LEU A 377 -9.10 -10.46 -10.82
N GLN A 378 -9.78 -11.52 -11.29
CA GLN A 378 -9.36 -12.23 -12.49
C GLN A 378 -9.37 -11.30 -13.70
N VAL A 379 -8.21 -11.17 -14.35
CA VAL A 379 -7.99 -10.37 -15.56
C VAL A 379 -7.29 -11.16 -16.66
N PHE A 380 -6.73 -12.32 -16.35
CA PHE A 380 -6.17 -13.25 -17.32
C PHE A 380 -7.05 -14.48 -17.45
N ASP A 381 -7.26 -14.90 -18.70
CA ASP A 381 -7.81 -16.22 -18.97
C ASP A 381 -6.88 -17.29 -18.39
N ASN A 382 -7.47 -18.26 -17.70
CA ASN A 382 -6.77 -19.38 -17.09
C ASN A 382 -7.31 -20.74 -17.58
N SER A 383 -7.95 -20.76 -18.75
CA SER A 383 -8.57 -21.96 -19.33
C SER A 383 -7.57 -23.00 -19.84
N ASN A 384 -6.30 -22.64 -20.02
CA ASN A 384 -5.22 -23.55 -20.46
C ASN A 384 -4.10 -23.66 -19.40
N ASP A 385 -4.46 -23.53 -18.12
CA ASP A 385 -3.54 -23.63 -17.00
C ASP A 385 -2.36 -22.62 -17.07
N GLU A 386 -2.64 -21.39 -17.50
CA GLU A 386 -1.69 -20.30 -17.61
C GLU A 386 -0.98 -20.01 -16.27
N PHE A 387 -1.71 -20.08 -15.16
CA PHE A 387 -1.12 -19.94 -13.82
C PHE A 387 -0.21 -21.11 -13.43
N GLN A 388 -0.53 -22.34 -13.84
CA GLN A 388 0.38 -23.48 -13.63
C GLN A 388 1.67 -23.29 -14.41
N SER A 389 1.54 -22.91 -15.69
CA SER A 389 2.68 -22.62 -16.57
C SER A 389 3.59 -21.54 -15.98
N LEU A 390 3.00 -20.51 -15.36
CA LEU A 390 3.75 -19.48 -14.64
C LEU A 390 4.60 -20.07 -13.50
N ARG A 391 3.99 -20.87 -12.62
CA ARG A 391 4.69 -21.47 -11.48
C ARG A 391 5.83 -22.39 -11.92
N GLU A 392 5.56 -23.25 -12.91
CA GLU A 392 6.56 -24.15 -13.47
C GLU A 392 7.70 -23.40 -14.15
N GLY A 393 7.39 -22.37 -14.92
CA GLY A 393 8.36 -21.52 -15.59
C GLY A 393 9.31 -20.82 -14.62
N LEU A 394 8.76 -20.22 -13.55
CA LEU A 394 9.56 -19.57 -12.50
C LEU A 394 10.46 -20.56 -11.78
N TYR A 395 9.93 -21.72 -11.37
CA TYR A 395 10.70 -22.75 -10.68
C TYR A 395 11.83 -23.30 -11.54
N LYS A 396 11.56 -23.50 -12.84
CA LYS A 396 12.56 -23.94 -13.81
C LYS A 396 13.65 -22.89 -14.03
N ALA A 397 13.28 -21.63 -14.25
CA ALA A 397 14.23 -20.54 -14.43
C ALA A 397 15.15 -20.35 -13.20
N ASN A 398 14.63 -20.62 -12.01
CA ASN A 398 15.37 -20.59 -10.75
C ASN A 398 16.19 -21.88 -10.48
N GLY A 399 16.34 -22.77 -11.46
CA GLY A 399 17.19 -23.96 -11.34
C GLY A 399 16.54 -25.13 -10.58
N GLU A 400 15.21 -25.26 -10.65
CA GLU A 400 14.44 -26.43 -10.17
C GLU A 400 14.75 -26.81 -8.71
N GLY A 401 14.75 -25.81 -7.83
CA GLY A 401 15.03 -25.97 -6.39
C GLY A 401 16.50 -25.78 -6.00
N GLN A 402 17.42 -25.73 -6.96
CA GLN A 402 18.82 -25.35 -6.69
C GLN A 402 19.00 -23.85 -6.51
N SER A 403 18.00 -23.04 -6.85
CA SER A 403 18.01 -21.58 -6.71
C SER A 403 19.19 -20.92 -7.43
N THR A 404 19.63 -21.42 -8.58
CA THR A 404 20.88 -20.96 -9.23
C THR A 404 20.74 -19.58 -9.86
N GLY A 405 19.74 -19.39 -10.73
CA GLY A 405 19.48 -18.14 -11.46
C GLY A 405 18.27 -17.35 -10.97
N PRO A 406 17.97 -16.17 -11.55
CA PRO A 406 16.76 -15.40 -11.22
C PRO A 406 15.49 -16.17 -11.58
N ALA A 407 14.44 -16.04 -10.75
CA ALA A 407 13.13 -16.61 -11.04
C ALA A 407 12.33 -15.68 -11.96
N PHE A 408 12.23 -16.00 -13.24
CA PHE A 408 11.43 -15.24 -14.20
C PHE A 408 10.70 -16.15 -15.20
N PHE A 409 9.59 -15.67 -15.75
CA PHE A 409 8.88 -16.35 -16.82
C PHE A 409 8.09 -15.37 -17.68
N LYS A 410 8.25 -15.49 -19.00
CA LYS A 410 7.56 -14.66 -19.99
C LYS A 410 6.34 -15.40 -20.52
N GLN A 411 5.17 -14.77 -20.42
CA GLN A 411 3.90 -15.29 -20.92
C GLN A 411 3.27 -14.34 -21.93
N SER A 412 2.47 -14.90 -22.83
CA SER A 412 1.52 -14.15 -23.65
C SER A 412 0.13 -14.49 -23.12
N LEU A 413 -0.55 -13.51 -22.52
CA LEU A 413 -1.77 -13.73 -21.75
C LEU A 413 -2.96 -13.04 -22.40
N THR A 414 -4.06 -13.77 -22.57
CA THR A 414 -5.34 -13.21 -22.99
C THR A 414 -5.94 -12.42 -21.82
N VAL A 415 -6.26 -11.15 -22.05
CA VAL A 415 -6.93 -10.30 -21.06
C VAL A 415 -8.44 -10.44 -21.18
N ILE A 416 -9.11 -10.70 -20.06
CA ILE A 416 -10.58 -10.81 -19.97
C ILE A 416 -11.18 -9.59 -19.28
N ASP A 417 -12.50 -9.42 -19.41
CA ASP A 417 -13.24 -8.35 -18.75
C ASP A 417 -13.16 -8.49 -17.22
N ASN A 418 -12.95 -7.37 -16.54
CA ASN A 418 -13.04 -7.28 -15.08
C ASN A 418 -13.76 -5.99 -14.70
N LYS A 419 -14.99 -6.12 -14.20
CA LYS A 419 -15.82 -4.98 -13.80
C LYS A 419 -15.27 -4.23 -12.58
N LEU A 420 -14.74 -4.96 -11.59
CA LEU A 420 -14.22 -4.37 -10.36
C LEU A 420 -13.09 -3.38 -10.62
N ALA A 421 -12.17 -3.73 -11.52
CA ALA A 421 -11.04 -2.88 -11.90
C ALA A 421 -11.32 -1.99 -13.13
N GLY A 422 -12.43 -2.20 -13.84
CA GLY A 422 -12.72 -1.51 -15.10
C GLY A 422 -11.80 -1.93 -16.24
N VAL A 423 -11.30 -3.17 -16.23
CA VAL A 423 -10.51 -3.74 -17.32
C VAL A 423 -11.44 -4.31 -18.37
N THR A 424 -11.19 -3.99 -19.64
CA THR A 424 -11.91 -4.56 -20.78
C THR A 424 -11.03 -5.56 -21.52
N ALA A 425 -11.63 -6.66 -21.96
CA ALA A 425 -11.04 -7.61 -22.87
C ALA A 425 -10.57 -6.90 -24.14
N ARG A 426 -9.46 -7.39 -24.71
CA ARG A 426 -8.82 -6.77 -25.87
C ARG A 426 -8.53 -7.80 -26.97
N PRO A 427 -8.47 -7.41 -28.25
CA PRO A 427 -8.31 -8.35 -29.36
C PRO A 427 -6.98 -9.13 -29.42
N GLY A 428 -5.98 -8.78 -28.61
CA GLY A 428 -4.66 -9.40 -28.61
C GLY A 428 -4.14 -9.70 -27.21
N PRO A 429 -3.16 -10.61 -27.07
CA PRO A 429 -2.59 -10.92 -25.79
C PRO A 429 -1.68 -9.79 -25.29
N VAL A 430 -1.48 -9.74 -23.98
CA VAL A 430 -0.43 -8.93 -23.34
C VAL A 430 0.75 -9.83 -23.03
N THR A 431 1.95 -9.37 -23.38
CA THR A 431 3.18 -10.05 -22.95
C THR A 431 3.49 -9.65 -21.51
N VAL A 432 3.56 -10.62 -20.60
CA VAL A 432 3.93 -10.37 -19.20
C VAL A 432 5.21 -11.13 -18.87
N LEU A 433 6.26 -10.41 -18.51
CA LEU A 433 7.46 -10.97 -17.89
C LEU A 433 7.31 -10.90 -16.38
N TRP A 434 6.98 -12.03 -15.78
CA TRP A 434 6.94 -12.19 -14.34
C TRP A 434 8.35 -12.38 -13.82
N VAL A 435 8.68 -11.67 -12.74
CA VAL A 435 9.96 -11.77 -12.05
C VAL A 435 9.64 -11.91 -10.57
N GLN A 436 9.91 -13.08 -9.98
CA GLN A 436 9.69 -13.28 -8.55
C GLN A 436 11.00 -13.05 -7.79
N ASN A 437 10.92 -12.34 -6.68
CA ASN A 437 12.03 -12.30 -5.74
C ASN A 437 12.28 -13.70 -5.15
N ALA A 438 13.48 -14.24 -5.37
CA ALA A 438 13.87 -15.60 -5.00
C ALA A 438 15.37 -15.67 -4.74
N ARG A 439 15.83 -16.74 -4.06
CA ARG A 439 17.26 -16.99 -3.86
C ARG A 439 17.96 -17.17 -5.20
N VAL A 440 19.18 -16.61 -5.32
CA VAL A 440 20.04 -16.69 -6.50
C VAL A 440 21.45 -17.05 -6.05
N ASN A 441 21.71 -18.34 -5.94
CA ASN A 441 22.94 -18.92 -5.44
C ASN A 441 24.12 -18.63 -6.36
N ASP A 442 23.93 -18.52 -7.68
CA ASP A 442 25.04 -18.19 -8.58
C ASP A 442 25.60 -16.80 -8.29
N TRP A 443 24.72 -15.86 -7.92
CA TRP A 443 25.12 -14.54 -7.44
C TRP A 443 25.74 -14.61 -6.03
N GLN A 444 25.09 -15.31 -5.10
CA GLN A 444 25.55 -15.38 -3.70
C GLN A 444 26.95 -16.04 -3.60
N ASN A 445 27.22 -17.04 -4.44
CA ASN A 445 28.51 -17.73 -4.53
C ASN A 445 29.64 -16.83 -5.07
N GLN A 446 29.32 -15.70 -5.69
CA GLN A 446 30.31 -14.72 -6.16
C GLN A 446 30.68 -13.68 -5.09
N ILE A 447 29.99 -13.67 -3.93
CA ILE A 447 30.29 -12.74 -2.85
C ILE A 447 31.63 -13.11 -2.20
N THR A 448 32.62 -12.23 -2.34
CA THR A 448 33.96 -12.41 -1.75
C THR A 448 34.07 -11.89 -0.31
N ASP A 449 33.13 -11.05 0.13
CA ASP A 449 33.02 -10.63 1.53
C ASP A 449 32.43 -11.78 2.36
N THR A 450 33.31 -12.49 3.05
CA THR A 450 32.94 -13.66 3.86
C THR A 450 31.98 -13.30 4.99
N LYS A 451 32.08 -12.09 5.58
CA LYS A 451 31.18 -11.67 6.65
C LYS A 451 29.78 -11.41 6.14
N LEU A 452 29.67 -10.79 4.97
CA LEU A 452 28.37 -10.58 4.32
C LEU A 452 27.74 -11.93 3.94
N CYS A 453 28.53 -12.85 3.36
CA CYS A 453 28.06 -14.18 3.00
C CYS A 453 27.53 -14.95 4.23
N GLU A 454 28.32 -15.01 5.31
CA GLU A 454 27.90 -15.63 6.58
C GLU A 454 26.63 -14.99 7.16
N ALA A 455 26.51 -13.66 7.09
CA ALA A 455 25.33 -12.95 7.58
C ALA A 455 24.07 -13.27 6.77
N ILE A 456 24.18 -13.37 5.44
CA ILE A 456 23.08 -13.78 4.56
C ILE A 456 22.67 -15.22 4.87
N GLU A 457 23.63 -16.14 4.94
CA GLU A 457 23.36 -17.57 5.23
C GLU A 457 22.72 -17.77 6.60
N GLU A 458 23.18 -17.05 7.62
CA GLU A 458 22.60 -17.10 8.96
C GLU A 458 21.17 -16.54 8.95
N GLY A 459 20.95 -15.38 8.32
CA GLY A 459 19.61 -14.82 8.16
C GLY A 459 18.65 -15.74 7.40
N GLN A 460 19.15 -16.46 6.39
CA GLN A 460 18.39 -17.45 5.60
C GLN A 460 17.95 -18.68 6.42
N LYS A 461 18.64 -19.00 7.53
CA LYS A 461 18.26 -20.08 8.45
C LYS A 461 17.19 -19.65 9.45
N GLN A 462 16.96 -18.34 9.62
CA GLN A 462 16.08 -17.79 10.64
C GLN A 462 14.64 -17.62 10.15
N SER A 463 14.07 -18.69 9.59
CA SER A 463 12.67 -18.70 9.15
C SER A 463 11.72 -18.34 10.28
N GLY A 464 10.88 -17.32 10.07
CA GLY A 464 9.91 -16.84 11.05
C GLY A 464 10.43 -15.81 12.08
N LYS A 465 11.70 -15.40 12.04
CA LYS A 465 12.25 -14.32 12.88
C LYS A 465 12.39 -13.02 12.09
N SER A 466 11.27 -12.35 11.82
CA SER A 466 11.20 -11.23 10.86
C SER A 466 12.17 -10.06 11.08
N PHE A 467 12.71 -9.86 12.29
CA PHE A 467 13.56 -8.72 12.60
C PHE A 467 15.06 -8.99 12.58
N ALA A 468 15.48 -10.26 12.49
CA ALA A 468 16.91 -10.53 12.44
C ALA A 468 17.53 -9.98 11.14
N PRO A 469 18.81 -9.56 11.16
CA PRO A 469 19.55 -9.23 9.95
C PRO A 469 19.47 -10.37 8.93
N PHE A 470 19.16 -10.04 7.68
CA PHE A 470 18.97 -10.93 6.55
C PHE A 470 17.94 -12.05 6.76
N ALA A 471 17.03 -11.94 7.74
CA ALA A 471 15.97 -12.91 7.96
C ALA A 471 15.19 -13.20 6.68
N ASN A 472 15.19 -14.48 6.25
CA ASN A 472 14.57 -14.96 5.02
C ASN A 472 15.14 -14.40 3.71
N PHE A 473 16.28 -13.70 3.70
CA PHE A 473 16.82 -13.06 2.49
C PHE A 473 16.86 -14.02 1.27
N PRO A 474 16.44 -13.58 0.07
CA PRO A 474 15.99 -12.23 -0.26
C PRO A 474 14.50 -12.01 -0.03
N TYR A 475 13.76 -12.99 0.47
CA TYR A 475 12.35 -12.84 0.83
C TYR A 475 12.25 -11.91 2.04
N TYR A 476 11.32 -10.96 1.99
CA TYR A 476 11.09 -10.08 3.13
C TYR A 476 9.61 -9.77 3.27
N ASN A 477 9.21 -9.59 4.52
CA ASN A 477 7.87 -9.15 4.86
C ASN A 477 7.89 -7.62 4.95
N THR A 478 7.21 -6.96 4.00
CA THR A 478 7.05 -5.50 3.97
C THR A 478 6.39 -4.97 5.24
N MET A 479 5.51 -5.76 5.88
CA MET A 479 4.75 -5.38 7.06
C MET A 479 5.58 -5.35 8.34
N SER A 480 6.31 -6.43 8.60
CA SER A 480 7.07 -6.54 9.85
C SER A 480 8.46 -5.92 9.76
N LYS A 481 8.93 -5.54 8.56
CA LYS A 481 10.27 -4.98 8.35
C LYS A 481 10.22 -3.77 7.41
N ILE A 482 9.52 -2.73 7.88
CA ILE A 482 9.34 -1.46 7.16
C ILE A 482 10.69 -0.85 6.74
N HIS A 483 11.71 -0.97 7.60
CA HIS A 483 13.08 -0.58 7.30
C HIS A 483 13.99 -1.80 7.20
N GLN A 484 14.45 -2.08 5.99
CA GLN A 484 15.66 -2.86 5.81
C GLN A 484 16.86 -2.04 6.29
N THR A 485 17.84 -2.70 6.88
CA THR A 485 19.12 -2.07 7.21
C THR A 485 19.80 -1.59 5.92
N GLU A 486 20.77 -0.67 6.05
CA GLU A 486 21.59 -0.23 4.92
C GLU A 486 22.27 -1.42 4.22
N ALA A 487 22.77 -2.38 5.00
CA ALA A 487 23.38 -3.60 4.48
C ALA A 487 22.39 -4.40 3.64
N GLU A 488 21.21 -4.70 4.18
CA GLU A 488 20.17 -5.46 3.47
C GLU A 488 19.69 -4.75 2.20
N THR A 489 19.47 -3.45 2.28
CA THR A 489 19.04 -2.62 1.14
C THR A 489 20.08 -2.66 0.04
N ASN A 490 21.36 -2.45 0.38
CA ASN A 490 22.47 -2.47 -0.57
C ASN A 490 22.68 -3.87 -1.16
N THR A 491 22.56 -4.92 -0.35
CA THR A 491 22.66 -6.31 -0.81
C THR A 491 21.52 -6.66 -1.76
N LEU A 492 20.27 -6.29 -1.44
CA LEU A 492 19.12 -6.52 -2.31
C LEU A 492 19.26 -5.74 -3.63
N ALA A 493 19.71 -4.49 -3.56
CA ALA A 493 19.96 -3.66 -4.74
C ALA A 493 21.07 -4.26 -5.63
N GLN A 494 22.14 -4.79 -5.05
CA GLN A 494 23.24 -5.37 -5.81
C GLN A 494 22.86 -6.73 -6.41
N LEU A 495 22.10 -7.58 -5.69
CA LEU A 495 21.47 -8.79 -6.24
C LEU A 495 20.64 -8.44 -7.48
N TRP A 496 19.71 -7.49 -7.36
CA TRP A 496 18.85 -7.14 -8.50
C TRP A 496 19.61 -6.48 -9.64
N THR A 497 20.64 -5.69 -9.35
CA THR A 497 21.52 -5.14 -10.39
C THR A 497 22.19 -6.27 -11.17
N TRP A 498 22.68 -7.31 -10.50
CA TRP A 498 23.22 -8.49 -11.16
C TRP A 498 22.15 -9.19 -12.01
N CYS A 499 20.97 -9.45 -11.44
CA CYS A 499 19.88 -10.10 -12.17
C CYS A 499 19.41 -9.33 -13.41
N VAL A 500 19.32 -8.00 -13.38
CA VAL A 500 18.70 -7.23 -14.48
C VAL A 500 19.70 -6.60 -15.45
N ALA A 501 20.91 -6.28 -15.00
CA ALA A 501 21.86 -5.49 -15.80
C ALA A 501 23.08 -6.30 -16.24
N ASP A 502 23.45 -7.36 -15.51
CA ASP A 502 24.58 -8.19 -15.87
C ASP A 502 24.34 -8.87 -17.23
N GLY A 503 25.39 -8.96 -18.06
CA GLY A 503 25.30 -9.56 -19.39
C GLY A 503 25.17 -11.08 -19.36
N GLU A 504 25.60 -11.71 -18.27
CA GLU A 504 25.53 -13.15 -18.05
C GLU A 504 24.17 -13.59 -17.48
N SER A 505 23.39 -12.66 -16.93
CA SER A 505 22.06 -12.98 -16.40
C SER A 505 21.06 -13.26 -17.55
N PRO A 506 20.36 -14.41 -17.54
CA PRO A 506 19.34 -14.70 -18.55
C PRO A 506 18.14 -13.74 -18.49
N LEU A 507 17.85 -13.14 -17.32
CA LEU A 507 16.79 -12.14 -17.18
C LEU A 507 17.12 -10.84 -17.93
N SER A 508 18.39 -10.43 -17.93
CA SER A 508 18.86 -9.23 -18.66
C SER A 508 18.57 -9.34 -20.16
N ALA A 509 18.77 -10.52 -20.74
CA ALA A 509 18.45 -10.78 -22.15
C ALA A 509 16.95 -10.67 -22.43
N GLU A 510 16.10 -11.22 -21.56
CA GLU A 510 14.63 -11.15 -21.71
C GLU A 510 14.10 -9.72 -21.56
N ILE A 511 14.61 -8.93 -20.61
CA ILE A 511 14.23 -7.52 -20.46
C ILE A 511 14.61 -6.72 -21.71
N LYS A 512 15.82 -6.94 -22.25
CA LYS A 512 16.28 -6.29 -23.50
C LYS A 512 15.48 -6.73 -24.72
N ALA A 513 14.87 -7.91 -24.71
CA ALA A 513 14.04 -8.37 -25.82
C ALA A 513 12.64 -7.73 -25.83
N LEU A 514 12.21 -7.11 -24.73
CA LEU A 514 10.90 -6.45 -24.60
C LEU A 514 10.91 -4.97 -25.05
N PHE A 515 12.09 -4.34 -25.16
CA PHE A 515 12.28 -2.92 -25.52
C PHE A 515 13.26 -2.79 -26.68
#